data_AF-W9XK98-F1
#
_entry.id   AF-W9XK98-F1
#
_cell.length_a   1.000
_cell.length_b   1.000
_cell.length_c   1.000
_cell.angle_alpha   90.00
_cell.angle_beta   90.00
_cell.angle_gamma   90.00
#
_symmetry.space_group_name_H-M   'P 1'
#
loop_
_entity.id
_entity.type
_entity.pdbx_description
1 polymer ?
#
loop_
_entity_poly.entity_id
_entity_poly.type
_entity_poly.pdbx_seq_one_letter_code
_entity_poly.pdbx_strand_id
1 'polypeptide(L)'
;MWPQHHLKSWAPFRIDALGLITIIGAPQVNRALGTLVTHGLAEYLPLLAQQELAGDSILEPITGFHLYNLDDHIYATDIAGWFGRWLKYQKSLSWNSTCFFIDTIDNPWTMPAWQKAAGISLPILFMTGAAALAVAAEDWFGLANVGALAVSVLVRVALLSTLRAALDDGLMQVFGEKWAWSMKKILLVTPEGKAITLFAPLGLVTEAILTTPKVAHPTRYRLWRYLGWLCFGVHILTLGMSSLASQILTVCLLLTSTFIVTSWMVSKEYYVGSHIRIRRFDDLGDRESRRRAYVRLEMSPEQEQTFATWGIMPQRANATWWVEYESLKAKQDRSRFLAWKTECLASTRRPPASG
;
A
#
# COMPACT_ATOMS: atom_id res chain seq x y z
N MET A 1 -6.61 35.15 -37.41
CA MET A 1 -6.65 33.67 -37.50
C MET A 1 -6.18 33.13 -36.17
N TRP A 2 -7.06 32.52 -35.38
CA TRP A 2 -6.71 32.08 -34.02
C TRP A 2 -5.68 30.93 -34.09
N PRO A 3 -4.64 30.91 -33.23
CA PRO A 3 -3.60 29.86 -33.23
C PRO A 3 -4.14 28.43 -33.03
N GLN A 4 -5.40 28.31 -32.60
CA GLN A 4 -6.08 27.05 -32.29
C GLN A 4 -6.42 26.20 -33.53
N HIS A 5 -6.71 26.82 -34.68
CA HIS A 5 -6.95 26.07 -35.92
C HIS A 5 -5.67 25.40 -36.45
N HIS A 6 -4.51 26.04 -36.26
CA HIS A 6 -3.22 25.44 -36.62
C HIS A 6 -2.93 24.20 -35.78
N LEU A 7 -3.22 24.24 -34.47
CA LEU A 7 -3.04 23.10 -33.56
C LEU A 7 -3.90 21.88 -33.95
N LYS A 8 -5.12 22.08 -34.45
CA LYS A 8 -6.00 21.00 -34.90
C LYS A 8 -5.44 20.23 -36.10
N SER A 9 -4.82 20.95 -37.05
CA SER A 9 -4.17 20.37 -38.23
C SER A 9 -2.74 19.88 -37.99
N TRP A 10 -2.16 20.22 -36.84
CA TRP A 10 -0.78 19.91 -36.52
C TRP A 10 -0.64 18.46 -36.08
N ALA A 11 -0.22 17.60 -37.01
CA ALA A 11 0.05 16.18 -36.76
C ALA A 11 1.39 15.73 -37.38
N PRO A 12 2.54 16.32 -36.99
CA PRO A 12 3.84 15.96 -37.54
C PRO A 12 4.29 14.53 -37.21
N PHE A 13 3.67 13.90 -36.21
CA PHE A 13 3.94 12.51 -35.81
C PHE A 13 2.65 11.82 -35.34
N ARG A 14 2.61 10.49 -35.49
CA ARG A 14 1.54 9.64 -34.94
C ARG A 14 2.03 9.05 -33.63
N ILE A 15 1.49 9.51 -32.50
CA ILE A 15 1.75 8.88 -31.20
C ILE A 15 0.80 7.69 -31.08
N ASP A 16 1.34 6.49 -30.84
CA ASP A 16 0.54 5.38 -30.32
C ASP A 16 0.31 5.60 -28.81
N ALA A 17 -0.46 6.64 -28.47
CA ALA A 17 -0.80 6.98 -27.10
C ALA A 17 -1.57 5.83 -26.42
N LEU A 18 -2.23 5.00 -27.23
CA LEU A 18 -3.01 3.86 -26.81
C LEU A 18 -2.13 2.73 -26.26
N GLY A 19 -1.14 2.27 -27.03
CA GLY A 19 -0.18 1.26 -26.57
C GLY A 19 0.63 1.74 -25.35
N LEU A 20 0.94 3.04 -25.31
CA LEU A 20 1.72 3.64 -24.24
C LEU A 20 0.94 3.66 -22.90
N ILE A 21 -0.34 4.04 -22.91
CA ILE A 21 -1.14 4.15 -21.68
C ILE A 21 -1.62 2.79 -21.15
N THR A 22 -1.81 1.81 -22.03
CA THR A 22 -2.27 0.47 -21.63
C THR A 22 -1.19 -0.36 -20.95
N ILE A 23 0.08 -0.18 -21.33
CA ILE A 23 1.21 -0.99 -20.84
C ILE A 23 1.98 -0.28 -19.72
N ILE A 24 2.13 1.04 -19.78
CA ILE A 24 3.01 1.77 -18.88
C ILE A 24 2.32 2.06 -17.55
N GLY A 25 3.00 1.75 -16.46
CA GLY A 25 2.61 2.18 -15.12
C GLY A 25 1.72 1.19 -14.37
N ALA A 26 1.20 0.13 -15.00
CA ALA A 26 0.30 -0.82 -14.34
C ALA A 26 0.90 -1.49 -13.09
N PRO A 27 2.11 -2.08 -13.14
CA PRO A 27 2.74 -2.63 -11.94
C PRO A 27 3.01 -1.57 -10.86
N GLN A 28 3.35 -0.34 -11.26
CA GLN A 28 3.69 0.75 -10.34
C GLN A 28 2.45 1.30 -9.63
N VAL A 29 1.34 1.48 -10.37
CA VAL A 29 0.05 1.93 -9.84
C VAL A 29 -0.57 0.86 -8.95
N ASN A 30 -0.56 -0.40 -9.38
CA ASN A 30 -1.02 -1.53 -8.58
C ASN A 30 -0.26 -1.58 -7.25
N ARG A 31 1.08 -1.47 -7.30
CA ARG A 31 1.91 -1.47 -6.10
C ARG A 31 1.64 -0.26 -5.20
N ALA A 32 1.48 0.94 -5.75
CA ALA A 32 1.26 2.16 -4.98
C ALA A 32 -0.13 2.19 -4.32
N LEU A 33 -1.19 2.08 -5.12
CA LEU A 33 -2.58 2.17 -4.64
C LEU A 33 -3.02 0.93 -3.88
N GLY A 34 -2.51 -0.24 -4.26
CA GLY A 34 -2.83 -1.49 -3.58
C GLY A 34 -2.28 -1.56 -2.16
N THR A 35 -1.39 -0.66 -1.72
CA THR A 35 -1.02 -0.55 -0.30
C THR A 35 -2.17 -0.10 0.60
N LEU A 36 -3.23 0.47 0.02
CA LEU A 36 -4.35 1.11 0.71
C LEU A 36 -3.95 2.26 1.65
N VAL A 37 -2.71 2.74 1.56
CA VAL A 37 -2.26 3.97 2.23
C VAL A 37 -3.00 5.16 1.64
N THR A 38 -3.32 6.14 2.48
CA THR A 38 -3.97 7.38 2.03
C THR A 38 -2.97 8.30 1.34
N HIS A 39 -3.19 8.55 0.04
CA HIS A 39 -2.30 9.35 -0.80
C HIS A 39 -2.82 10.77 -0.98
N GLY A 40 -3.02 11.51 0.12
CA GLY A 40 -3.19 12.98 0.13
C GLY A 40 -3.90 13.60 -1.09
N LEU A 41 -3.20 14.52 -1.75
CA LEU A 41 -3.63 15.20 -2.98
C LEU A 41 -3.61 14.27 -4.20
N ALA A 42 -2.69 13.31 -4.20
CA ALA A 42 -2.35 12.52 -5.37
C ALA A 42 -3.44 11.48 -5.71
N GLU A 43 -4.27 11.09 -4.73
CA GLU A 43 -5.38 10.16 -4.90
C GLU A 43 -6.50 10.68 -5.81
N TYR A 44 -6.56 11.99 -6.05
CA TYR A 44 -7.57 12.61 -6.90
C TYR A 44 -7.05 12.94 -8.31
N LEU A 45 -5.77 12.74 -8.59
CA LEU A 45 -5.18 13.01 -9.92
C LEU A 45 -5.47 11.87 -10.91
N PRO A 46 -5.71 12.12 -12.20
CA PRO A 46 -5.91 11.02 -13.16
C PRO A 46 -4.64 10.16 -13.25
N LEU A 47 -4.78 8.83 -13.24
CA LEU A 47 -3.63 7.93 -13.26
C LEU A 47 -3.68 7.02 -14.47
N LEU A 48 -2.51 6.54 -14.87
CA LEU A 48 -2.39 5.41 -15.75
C LEU A 48 -2.96 4.15 -15.08
N ALA A 49 -3.22 3.15 -15.91
CA ALA A 49 -3.55 1.81 -15.46
C ALA A 49 -4.80 1.67 -14.57
N GLN A 50 -5.84 2.46 -14.83
CA GLN A 50 -7.13 2.36 -14.12
C GLN A 50 -7.75 0.95 -14.18
N GLN A 51 -7.45 0.18 -15.22
CA GLN A 51 -7.91 -1.21 -15.37
C GLN A 51 -7.45 -2.12 -14.23
N GLU A 52 -6.33 -1.83 -13.56
CA GLU A 52 -5.86 -2.59 -12.40
C GLU A 52 -6.89 -2.53 -11.26
N LEU A 53 -7.43 -1.33 -10.99
CA LEU A 53 -8.42 -1.14 -9.95
C LEU A 53 -9.79 -1.73 -10.36
N ALA A 54 -10.19 -1.53 -11.61
CA ALA A 54 -11.44 -2.10 -12.12
C ALA A 54 -11.38 -3.64 -12.15
N GLY A 55 -10.19 -4.21 -12.38
CA GLY A 55 -9.89 -5.64 -12.39
C GLY A 55 -9.84 -6.29 -11.01
N ASP A 56 -9.79 -5.53 -9.91
CA ASP A 56 -9.52 -6.00 -8.54
C ASP A 56 -8.10 -6.57 -8.34
N SER A 57 -7.18 -6.34 -9.27
CA SER A 57 -5.81 -6.86 -9.18
C SER A 57 -5.02 -6.26 -8.00
N ILE A 58 -5.55 -5.21 -7.36
CA ILE A 58 -5.00 -4.62 -6.12
C ILE A 58 -5.31 -5.45 -4.87
N LEU A 59 -6.31 -6.34 -4.90
CA LEU A 59 -6.65 -7.23 -3.78
C LEU A 59 -5.94 -8.57 -3.86
N GLU A 60 -5.43 -8.94 -5.03
CA GLU A 60 -4.76 -10.22 -5.23
C GLU A 60 -3.60 -10.38 -4.24
N PRO A 61 -3.49 -11.54 -3.56
CA PRO A 61 -2.40 -11.78 -2.64
C PRO A 61 -1.07 -11.86 -3.38
N ILE A 62 0.00 -11.40 -2.73
CA ILE A 62 1.35 -11.56 -3.26
C ILE A 62 1.95 -12.83 -2.67
N THR A 63 2.38 -13.75 -3.52
CA THR A 63 2.97 -15.02 -3.10
C THR A 63 4.38 -14.86 -2.53
N GLY A 64 4.77 -15.81 -1.67
CA GLY A 64 6.14 -15.94 -1.15
C GLY A 64 6.39 -15.23 0.19
N PHE A 65 5.36 -14.70 0.84
CA PHE A 65 5.47 -14.24 2.21
C PHE A 65 5.22 -15.39 3.18
N HIS A 66 5.95 -15.41 4.29
CA HIS A 66 5.75 -16.39 5.35
C HIS A 66 5.65 -15.67 6.69
N LEU A 67 4.50 -15.77 7.34
CA LEU A 67 4.24 -15.15 8.63
C LEU A 67 4.27 -16.22 9.72
N TYR A 68 5.11 -15.99 10.73
CA TYR A 68 5.25 -16.84 11.91
C TYR A 68 4.87 -16.03 13.13
N ASN A 69 3.75 -16.36 13.76
CA ASN A 69 3.38 -15.83 15.06
C ASN A 69 4.06 -16.67 16.14
N LEU A 70 5.00 -16.06 16.86
CA LEU A 70 5.83 -16.76 17.84
C LEU A 70 5.03 -17.12 19.09
N ASP A 71 4.06 -16.29 19.48
CA ASP A 71 3.36 -16.44 20.75
C ASP A 71 2.19 -17.43 20.63
N ASP A 72 1.56 -17.53 19.47
CA ASP A 72 0.42 -18.44 19.24
C ASP A 72 0.79 -19.68 18.39
N HIS A 73 2.06 -19.83 18.02
CA HIS A 73 2.54 -20.92 17.17
C HIS A 73 1.78 -21.04 15.83
N ILE A 74 1.34 -19.91 15.27
CA ILE A 74 0.63 -19.87 13.98
C ILE A 74 1.63 -19.64 12.86
N TYR A 75 1.50 -20.44 11.80
CA TYR A 75 2.23 -20.27 10.55
C TYR A 75 1.25 -20.01 9.41
N ALA A 76 1.46 -18.92 8.69
CA ALA A 76 0.72 -18.59 7.47
C ALA A 76 1.68 -18.42 6.28
N THR A 77 1.28 -18.98 5.14
CA THR A 77 2.02 -18.96 3.87
C THR A 77 1.68 -17.77 2.98
N ASP A 78 0.75 -16.94 3.44
CA ASP A 78 0.22 -15.79 2.74
C ASP A 78 -0.13 -14.67 3.71
N ILE A 79 -0.19 -13.48 3.14
CA ILE A 79 -0.64 -12.26 3.79
C ILE A 79 -1.59 -11.53 2.85
N ALA A 80 -2.44 -10.69 3.41
CA ALA A 80 -3.34 -9.83 2.66
C ALA A 80 -2.56 -9.03 1.61
N GLY A 81 -3.14 -8.93 0.41
CA GLY A 81 -2.49 -8.30 -0.73
C GLY A 81 -2.02 -6.87 -0.44
N TRP A 82 -2.79 -6.11 0.34
CA TRP A 82 -2.42 -4.73 0.67
C TRP A 82 -1.15 -4.65 1.51
N PHE A 83 -1.01 -5.54 2.50
CA PHE A 83 0.13 -5.54 3.41
C PHE A 83 1.39 -6.01 2.69
N GLY A 84 1.28 -7.02 1.83
CA GLY A 84 2.39 -7.45 0.98
C GLY A 84 2.88 -6.36 0.03
N ARG A 85 1.97 -5.57 -0.55
CA ARG A 85 2.34 -4.40 -1.37
C ARG A 85 2.99 -3.31 -0.54
N TRP A 86 2.45 -3.01 0.64
CA TRP A 86 3.01 -2.03 1.57
C TRP A 86 4.44 -2.40 1.97
N LEU A 87 4.71 -3.68 2.30
CA LEU A 87 6.04 -4.17 2.62
C LEU A 87 7.01 -4.09 1.45
N LYS A 88 6.61 -4.53 0.24
CA LYS A 88 7.47 -4.42 -0.95
C LYS A 88 7.79 -2.97 -1.33
N TYR A 89 7.00 -2.02 -0.85
CA TYR A 89 7.25 -0.60 -1.06
C TYR A 89 8.33 -0.04 -0.12
N GLN A 90 8.54 -0.66 1.04
CA GLN A 90 9.50 -0.19 2.04
C GLN A 90 10.92 -0.22 1.49
N LYS A 91 11.59 0.94 1.49
CA LYS A 91 13.00 1.03 1.09
C LYS A 91 13.88 0.34 2.13
N SER A 92 14.95 -0.32 1.67
CA SER A 92 16.01 -0.89 2.52
C SER A 92 15.49 -1.74 3.70
N LEU A 93 14.61 -2.71 3.41
CA LEU A 93 14.31 -3.77 4.37
C LEU A 93 15.59 -4.57 4.64
N SER A 94 15.94 -4.70 5.91
CA SER A 94 17.10 -5.43 6.38
C SER A 94 16.69 -6.69 7.13
N TRP A 95 17.49 -7.74 7.04
CA TRP A 95 17.21 -9.03 7.66
C TRP A 95 17.17 -8.97 9.20
N ASN A 96 17.96 -8.10 9.84
CA ASN A 96 18.11 -8.07 11.28
C ASN A 96 17.65 -6.76 11.94
N SER A 97 17.58 -5.66 11.20
CA SER A 97 17.40 -4.33 11.78
C SER A 97 15.99 -3.77 11.69
N THR A 98 15.18 -4.22 10.73
CA THR A 98 13.86 -3.64 10.50
C THR A 98 12.79 -4.29 11.39
N CYS A 99 12.13 -3.43 12.17
CA CYS A 99 10.99 -3.77 12.98
C CYS A 99 9.81 -2.86 12.62
N PHE A 100 8.64 -3.47 12.52
CA PHE A 100 7.39 -2.75 12.40
C PHE A 100 6.56 -2.89 13.65
N PHE A 101 6.01 -1.77 14.07
CA PHE A 101 5.03 -1.71 15.11
C PHE A 101 3.71 -1.26 14.51
N ILE A 102 2.68 -2.11 14.58
CA ILE A 102 1.36 -1.81 14.02
C ILE A 102 0.37 -1.69 15.17
N ASP A 103 -0.28 -0.54 15.27
CA ASP A 103 -1.37 -0.29 16.20
C ASP A 103 -2.60 0.27 15.52
N THR A 104 -3.68 0.32 16.29
CA THR A 104 -4.85 1.09 15.95
C THR A 104 -4.84 2.45 16.64
N ILE A 105 -5.39 3.46 15.99
CA ILE A 105 -5.66 4.78 16.59
C ILE A 105 -7.14 4.90 16.94
N ASP A 106 -7.44 5.43 18.12
CA ASP A 106 -8.82 5.59 18.59
C ASP A 106 -9.58 6.65 17.78
N ASN A 107 -8.92 7.76 17.49
CA ASN A 107 -9.46 8.79 16.63
C ASN A 107 -9.13 8.46 15.18
N PRO A 108 -10.12 8.20 14.32
CA PRO A 108 -9.88 7.87 12.94
C PRO A 108 -9.07 8.99 12.29
N TRP A 109 -8.00 8.62 11.61
CA TRP A 109 -7.24 9.60 10.85
C TRP A 109 -8.13 10.13 9.72
N THR A 110 -8.36 11.44 9.74
CA THR A 110 -9.01 12.14 8.64
C THR A 110 -8.02 13.07 7.97
N MET A 111 -8.04 13.08 6.65
CA MET A 111 -7.27 14.05 5.87
C MET A 111 -7.68 15.49 6.27
N PRO A 112 -6.72 16.39 6.58
CA PRO A 112 -7.03 17.78 6.88
C PRO A 112 -7.88 18.41 5.78
N ALA A 113 -8.86 19.23 6.16
CA ALA A 113 -9.83 19.81 5.23
C ALA A 113 -9.17 20.55 4.05
N TRP A 114 -8.08 21.29 4.31
CA TRP A 114 -7.34 21.99 3.26
C TRP A 114 -6.65 21.04 2.27
N GLN A 115 -6.14 19.89 2.73
CA GLN A 115 -5.54 18.87 1.86
C GLN A 115 -6.62 18.22 1.00
N LYS A 116 -7.78 17.91 1.60
CA LYS A 116 -8.91 17.38 0.86
C LYS A 116 -9.41 18.39 -0.19
N ALA A 117 -9.55 19.66 0.19
CA ALA A 117 -9.96 20.73 -0.71
C ALA A 117 -8.95 20.92 -1.86
N ALA A 118 -7.66 21.03 -1.56
CA ALA A 118 -6.63 21.14 -2.59
C ALA A 118 -6.57 19.90 -3.48
N GLY A 119 -6.79 18.71 -2.91
CA GLY A 119 -6.80 17.44 -3.62
C GLY A 119 -7.95 17.36 -4.61
N ILE A 120 -9.11 17.93 -4.30
CA ILE A 120 -10.26 18.00 -5.21
C ILE A 120 -10.10 19.15 -6.22
N SER A 121 -9.67 20.33 -5.78
CA SER A 121 -9.58 21.52 -6.61
C SER A 121 -8.52 21.41 -7.70
N LEU A 122 -7.37 20.80 -7.42
CA LEU A 122 -6.26 20.72 -8.36
C LEU A 122 -6.59 19.87 -9.61
N PRO A 123 -7.10 18.62 -9.50
CA PRO A 123 -7.58 17.86 -10.65
C PRO A 123 -8.73 18.55 -11.37
N ILE A 124 -9.68 19.17 -10.65
CA ILE A 124 -10.77 19.93 -11.30
C ILE A 124 -10.18 21.02 -12.19
N LEU A 125 -9.22 21.81 -11.69
CA LEU A 125 -8.56 22.85 -12.46
C LEU A 125 -7.92 22.30 -13.74
N PHE A 126 -7.12 21.22 -13.62
CA PHE A 126 -6.48 20.60 -14.78
C PHE A 126 -7.48 20.01 -15.78
N MET A 127 -8.54 19.35 -15.29
CA MET A 127 -9.59 18.77 -16.15
C MET A 127 -10.41 19.87 -16.84
N THR A 128 -10.75 20.95 -16.13
CA THR A 128 -11.46 22.09 -16.75
C THR A 128 -10.60 22.80 -17.79
N GLY A 129 -9.29 22.95 -17.55
CA GLY A 129 -8.36 23.49 -18.54
C GLY A 129 -8.25 22.60 -19.78
N ALA A 130 -8.14 21.29 -19.59
CA ALA A 130 -8.14 20.31 -20.67
C ALA A 130 -9.45 20.32 -21.47
N ALA A 131 -10.60 20.38 -20.78
CA ALA A 131 -11.91 20.48 -21.42
C ALA A 131 -12.08 21.79 -22.21
N ALA A 132 -11.64 22.93 -21.64
CA ALA A 132 -11.71 24.23 -22.31
C ALA A 132 -10.85 24.24 -23.58
N LEU A 133 -9.65 23.64 -23.53
CA LEU A 133 -8.79 23.47 -24.70
C LEU A 133 -9.42 22.55 -25.75
N ALA A 134 -10.04 21.45 -25.33
CA ALA A 134 -10.75 20.55 -26.25
C ALA A 134 -11.92 21.26 -26.94
N VAL A 135 -12.72 22.05 -26.19
CA VAL A 135 -13.81 22.85 -26.76
C VAL A 135 -13.28 23.91 -27.72
N ALA A 136 -12.22 24.62 -27.34
CA ALA A 136 -11.57 25.63 -28.18
C ALA A 136 -10.97 25.03 -29.47
N ALA A 137 -10.50 23.79 -29.42
CA ALA A 137 -10.01 23.04 -30.58
C ALA A 137 -11.13 22.34 -31.38
N GLU A 138 -12.40 22.46 -30.95
CA GLU A 138 -13.56 21.72 -31.48
C GLU A 138 -13.30 20.20 -31.53
N ASP A 139 -12.66 19.68 -30.48
CA ASP A 139 -12.26 18.30 -30.30
C ASP A 139 -13.21 17.57 -29.33
N TRP A 140 -14.33 17.09 -29.87
CA TRP A 140 -15.34 16.37 -29.09
C TRP A 140 -14.81 15.05 -28.49
N PHE A 141 -13.87 14.40 -29.17
CA PHE A 141 -13.20 13.21 -28.63
C PHE A 141 -12.30 13.57 -27.45
N GLY A 142 -11.54 14.68 -27.55
CA GLY A 142 -10.80 15.25 -26.43
C GLY A 142 -11.68 15.58 -25.22
N LEU A 143 -12.88 16.13 -25.45
CA LEU A 143 -13.84 16.42 -24.37
C LEU A 143 -14.36 15.14 -23.71
N ALA A 144 -14.75 14.15 -24.51
CA ALA A 144 -15.21 12.84 -24.01
C ALA A 144 -14.10 12.12 -23.22
N ASN A 145 -12.85 12.24 -23.65
CA ASN A 145 -11.68 11.71 -22.98
C ASN A 145 -11.48 12.34 -21.59
N VAL A 146 -11.59 13.66 -21.46
CA VAL A 146 -11.55 14.35 -20.15
C VAL A 146 -12.69 13.89 -19.24
N GLY A 147 -13.89 13.73 -19.78
CA GLY A 147 -15.04 13.19 -19.05
C GLY A 147 -14.79 11.78 -18.50
N ALA A 148 -14.25 10.89 -19.35
CA ALA A 148 -13.91 9.53 -18.94
C ALA A 148 -12.83 9.49 -17.84
N LEU A 149 -11.84 10.38 -17.90
CA LEU A 149 -10.82 10.52 -16.86
C LEU A 149 -11.41 11.03 -15.54
N ALA A 150 -12.31 12.03 -15.59
CA ALA A 150 -12.96 12.56 -14.39
C ALA A 150 -13.78 11.47 -13.68
N VAL A 151 -14.56 10.68 -14.42
CA VAL A 151 -15.31 9.56 -13.84
C VAL A 151 -14.36 8.48 -13.33
N SER A 152 -13.24 8.21 -14.00
CA SER A 152 -12.24 7.24 -13.53
C SER A 152 -11.64 7.63 -12.18
N VAL A 153 -11.36 8.92 -11.95
CA VAL A 153 -10.93 9.43 -10.65
C VAL A 153 -12.00 9.16 -9.58
N LEU A 154 -13.27 9.45 -9.87
CA LEU A 154 -14.38 9.20 -8.93
C LEU A 154 -14.50 7.71 -8.59
N VAL A 155 -14.46 6.84 -9.60
CA VAL A 155 -14.48 5.38 -9.44
C VAL A 155 -13.33 4.93 -8.53
N ARG A 156 -12.11 5.42 -8.75
CA ARG A 156 -10.97 5.06 -7.92
C ARG A 156 -11.18 5.48 -6.46
N VAL A 157 -11.59 6.73 -6.22
CA VAL A 157 -11.84 7.23 -4.86
C VAL A 157 -12.94 6.39 -4.18
N ALA A 158 -14.00 6.04 -4.91
CA ALA A 158 -15.05 5.17 -4.39
C ALA A 158 -14.52 3.76 -4.04
N LEU A 159 -13.76 3.12 -4.94
CA LEU A 159 -13.20 1.78 -4.70
C LEU A 159 -12.23 1.78 -3.50
N LEU A 160 -11.25 2.69 -3.48
CA LEU A 160 -10.27 2.77 -2.39
C LEU A 160 -10.91 3.09 -1.05
N SER A 161 -11.90 3.99 -1.02
CA SER A 161 -12.64 4.28 0.22
C SER A 161 -13.44 3.08 0.72
N THR A 162 -14.09 2.32 -0.16
CA THR A 162 -14.78 1.08 0.24
C THR A 162 -13.84 -0.01 0.74
N LEU A 163 -12.64 -0.16 0.16
CA LEU A 163 -11.65 -1.13 0.63
C LEU A 163 -11.05 -0.75 1.98
N ARG A 164 -10.78 0.53 2.19
CA ARG A 164 -10.31 1.05 3.48
C ARG A 164 -11.38 0.90 4.56
N ALA A 165 -12.64 1.24 4.25
CA ALA A 165 -13.76 1.01 5.15
C ALA A 165 -13.93 -0.47 5.50
N ALA A 166 -13.73 -1.38 4.54
CA ALA A 166 -13.77 -2.82 4.80
C ALA A 166 -12.67 -3.31 5.76
N LEU A 167 -11.48 -2.70 5.72
CA LEU A 167 -10.43 -2.96 6.73
C LEU A 167 -10.85 -2.45 8.11
N ASP A 168 -11.37 -1.22 8.16
CA ASP A 168 -11.82 -0.60 9.40
C ASP A 168 -12.98 -1.41 10.03
N ASP A 169 -13.96 -1.84 9.24
CA ASP A 169 -15.10 -2.65 9.68
C ASP A 169 -14.65 -4.00 10.26
N GLY A 170 -13.64 -4.65 9.66
CA GLY A 170 -13.07 -5.90 10.19
C GLY A 170 -12.45 -5.72 11.57
N LEU A 171 -11.71 -4.62 11.77
CA LEU A 171 -11.13 -4.28 13.08
C LEU A 171 -12.21 -3.95 14.12
N MET A 172 -13.30 -3.29 13.70
CA MET A 172 -14.40 -2.95 14.59
C MET A 172 -15.16 -4.19 15.09
N GLN A 173 -15.16 -5.31 14.35
CA GLN A 173 -15.82 -6.55 14.79
C GLN A 173 -15.13 -7.21 15.98
N VAL A 174 -13.80 -7.07 16.09
CA VAL A 174 -13.00 -7.59 17.21
C VAL A 174 -12.75 -6.52 18.28
N PHE A 175 -13.32 -5.33 18.10
CA PHE A 175 -13.18 -4.22 19.04
C PHE A 175 -13.93 -4.52 20.35
N GLY A 176 -13.24 -4.40 21.49
CA GLY A 176 -13.75 -4.78 22.81
C GLY A 176 -13.33 -6.18 23.29
N GLU A 177 -12.81 -7.03 22.41
CA GLU A 177 -12.32 -8.34 22.82
C GLU A 177 -10.89 -8.25 23.37
N LYS A 178 -10.71 -8.62 24.65
CA LYS A 178 -9.40 -8.47 25.33
C LYS A 178 -8.27 -9.23 24.64
N TRP A 179 -8.55 -10.37 24.02
CA TRP A 179 -7.54 -11.18 23.32
C TRP A 179 -7.04 -10.51 22.05
N ALA A 180 -7.90 -9.78 21.35
CA ALA A 180 -7.60 -9.10 20.09
C ALA A 180 -6.52 -8.03 20.26
N TRP A 181 -6.45 -7.43 21.45
CA TRP A 181 -5.50 -6.37 21.80
C TRP A 181 -4.22 -6.89 22.48
N SER A 182 -4.07 -8.21 22.58
CA SER A 182 -2.81 -8.78 23.04
C SER A 182 -1.75 -8.63 21.96
N MET A 183 -0.66 -7.95 22.29
CA MET A 183 0.46 -7.72 21.37
C MET A 183 1.18 -9.02 21.09
N LYS A 184 1.31 -9.35 19.80
CA LYS A 184 1.98 -10.56 19.32
C LYS A 184 3.31 -10.21 18.67
N LYS A 185 4.31 -11.05 18.95
CA LYS A 185 5.60 -11.03 18.28
C LYS A 185 5.53 -11.93 17.06
N ILE A 186 5.80 -11.35 15.90
CA ILE A 186 5.67 -12.02 14.61
C ILE A 186 6.99 -11.90 13.86
N LEU A 187 7.46 -13.02 13.32
CA LEU A 187 8.52 -13.04 12.32
C LEU A 187 7.88 -13.14 10.94
N LEU A 188 8.15 -12.17 10.08
CA LEU A 188 7.70 -12.19 8.70
C LEU A 188 8.90 -12.36 7.78
N VAL A 189 8.85 -13.36 6.89
CA VAL A 189 9.85 -13.57 5.85
C VAL A 189 9.27 -13.14 4.51
N THR A 190 9.97 -12.26 3.81
CA THR A 190 9.57 -11.76 2.50
C THR A 190 9.95 -12.73 1.37
N PRO A 191 9.38 -12.60 0.16
CA PRO A 191 9.76 -13.42 -0.99
C PRO A 191 11.24 -13.29 -1.39
N GLU A 192 11.87 -12.18 -1.01
CA GLU A 192 13.31 -11.92 -1.24
C GLU A 192 14.20 -12.64 -0.22
N GLY A 193 13.59 -13.38 0.71
CA GLY A 193 14.29 -13.98 1.84
C GLY A 193 14.89 -12.91 2.74
N LYS A 194 14.11 -11.88 3.10
CA LYS A 194 14.41 -10.94 4.19
C LYS A 194 13.50 -11.24 5.37
N ALA A 195 14.02 -11.25 6.58
CA ALA A 195 13.23 -11.42 7.79
C ALA A 195 12.96 -10.07 8.45
N ILE A 196 11.73 -9.88 8.91
CA ILE A 196 11.23 -8.64 9.52
C ILE A 196 10.56 -9.02 10.82
N THR A 197 10.83 -8.26 11.87
CA THR A 197 10.09 -8.42 13.13
C THR A 197 8.88 -7.51 13.12
N LEU A 198 7.72 -8.07 13.40
CA LEU A 198 6.46 -7.35 13.49
C LEU A 198 5.90 -7.48 14.90
N PHE A 199 5.47 -6.37 15.47
CA PHE A 199 4.65 -6.33 16.68
C PHE A 199 3.29 -5.77 16.33
N ALA A 200 2.25 -6.57 16.50
CA ALA A 200 0.87 -6.17 16.20
C ALA A 200 -0.12 -6.86 17.15
N PRO A 201 -1.27 -6.23 17.47
CA PRO A 201 -2.37 -6.89 18.15
C PRO A 201 -2.87 -8.10 17.37
N LEU A 202 -3.22 -9.19 18.07
CA LEU A 202 -3.68 -10.43 17.43
C LEU A 202 -4.89 -10.20 16.51
N GLY A 203 -5.88 -9.39 16.92
CA GLY A 203 -7.05 -9.09 16.10
C GLY A 203 -6.71 -8.36 14.81
N LEU A 204 -5.72 -7.46 14.85
CA LEU A 204 -5.24 -6.79 13.64
C LEU A 204 -4.52 -7.77 12.70
N VAL A 205 -3.81 -8.74 13.27
CA VAL A 205 -3.11 -9.76 12.48
C VAL A 205 -4.11 -10.66 11.76
N THR A 206 -5.13 -11.14 12.46
CA THR A 206 -6.14 -12.04 11.89
C THR A 206 -7.07 -11.33 10.91
N GLU A 207 -7.58 -10.14 11.26
CA GLU A 207 -8.61 -9.46 10.47
C GLU A 207 -8.06 -8.59 9.33
N ALA A 208 -6.86 -8.02 9.48
CA ALA A 208 -6.32 -7.09 8.48
C ALA A 208 -5.06 -7.60 7.78
N ILE A 209 -4.13 -8.24 8.48
CA ILE A 209 -2.84 -8.67 7.89
C ILE A 209 -2.96 -10.00 7.15
N LEU A 210 -3.70 -10.95 7.67
CA LEU A 210 -3.86 -12.28 7.08
C LEU A 210 -5.10 -12.38 6.19
N THR A 211 -6.11 -11.54 6.43
CA THR A 211 -7.41 -11.62 5.73
C THR A 211 -7.57 -10.50 4.71
N THR A 212 -8.01 -10.85 3.50
CA THR A 212 -8.37 -9.86 2.48
C THR A 212 -9.62 -9.08 2.91
N PRO A 213 -9.64 -7.74 2.83
CA PRO A 213 -10.77 -6.92 3.25
C PRO A 213 -12.09 -7.35 2.59
N LYS A 214 -13.13 -7.57 3.40
CA LYS A 214 -14.47 -7.98 2.96
C LYS A 214 -15.39 -6.77 2.85
N VAL A 215 -15.72 -6.38 1.63
CA VAL A 215 -16.55 -5.18 1.38
C VAL A 215 -17.99 -5.40 1.85
N ALA A 216 -18.52 -4.48 2.66
CA ALA A 216 -19.87 -4.53 3.21
C ALA A 216 -20.99 -4.58 2.15
N HIS A 217 -20.80 -3.89 1.02
CA HIS A 217 -21.76 -3.81 -0.08
C HIS A 217 -21.17 -4.30 -1.41
N PRO A 218 -21.05 -5.63 -1.62
CA PRO A 218 -20.35 -6.19 -2.78
C PRO A 218 -21.01 -5.83 -4.11
N THR A 219 -22.32 -5.62 -4.15
CA THR A 219 -23.03 -5.19 -5.37
C THR A 219 -22.66 -3.77 -5.76
N ARG A 220 -22.62 -2.82 -4.81
CA ARG A 220 -22.20 -1.45 -5.09
C ARG A 220 -20.73 -1.39 -5.54
N TYR A 221 -19.88 -2.18 -4.88
CA TYR A 221 -18.47 -2.31 -5.26
C TYR A 221 -18.31 -2.81 -6.69
N ARG A 222 -19.02 -3.88 -7.07
CA ARG A 222 -19.02 -4.40 -8.46
C ARG A 222 -19.53 -3.38 -9.48
N LEU A 223 -20.56 -2.59 -9.14
CA LEU A 223 -21.05 -1.53 -10.02
C LEU A 223 -19.98 -0.46 -10.28
N TRP A 224 -19.26 -0.02 -9.24
CA TRP A 224 -18.12 0.89 -9.41
C TRP A 224 -17.03 0.28 -10.28
N ARG A 225 -16.74 -1.02 -10.14
CA ARG A 225 -15.77 -1.72 -11.00
C ARG A 225 -16.21 -1.78 -12.46
N TYR A 226 -17.47 -2.10 -12.74
CA TYR A 226 -17.99 -2.09 -14.12
C TYR A 226 -17.96 -0.70 -14.74
N LEU A 227 -18.31 0.33 -13.96
CA LEU A 227 -18.17 1.72 -14.40
C LEU A 227 -16.70 2.05 -14.70
N GLY A 228 -15.76 1.58 -13.87
CA GLY A 228 -14.32 1.72 -14.12
C GLY A 228 -13.87 1.11 -15.45
N TRP A 229 -14.32 -0.12 -15.75
CA TRP A 229 -14.05 -0.77 -17.04
C TRP A 229 -14.64 -0.01 -18.22
N LEU A 230 -15.89 0.45 -18.09
CA LEU A 230 -16.55 1.25 -19.13
C LEU A 230 -15.79 2.55 -19.39
N CYS A 231 -15.44 3.30 -18.35
CA CYS A 231 -14.69 4.55 -18.45
C CYS A 231 -13.30 4.33 -19.03
N PHE A 232 -12.63 3.24 -18.67
CA PHE A 232 -11.35 2.85 -19.28
C PHE A 232 -11.49 2.61 -20.79
N GLY A 233 -12.51 1.88 -21.22
CA GLY A 233 -12.80 1.65 -22.64
C GLY A 233 -13.09 2.96 -23.40
N VAL A 234 -13.92 3.84 -22.82
CA VAL A 234 -14.20 5.16 -23.41
C VAL A 234 -12.94 6.00 -23.49
N HIS A 235 -12.13 6.05 -22.44
CA HIS A 235 -10.86 6.78 -22.40
C HIS A 235 -9.91 6.33 -23.53
N ILE A 236 -9.71 5.02 -23.68
CA ILE A 236 -8.90 4.41 -24.76
C ILE A 236 -9.37 4.86 -26.14
N LEU A 237 -10.65 4.70 -26.43
CA LEU A 237 -11.22 5.00 -27.76
C LEU A 237 -11.15 6.49 -28.07
N THR A 238 -11.55 7.33 -27.11
CA THR A 238 -11.62 8.78 -27.28
C THR A 238 -10.23 9.42 -27.33
N LEU A 239 -9.25 8.89 -26.59
CA LEU A 239 -7.88 9.38 -26.68
C LEU A 239 -7.28 9.13 -28.05
N GLY A 240 -7.44 7.92 -28.60
CA GLY A 240 -6.94 7.56 -29.93
C GLY A 240 -7.53 8.40 -31.07
N MET A 241 -8.76 8.91 -30.88
CA MET A 241 -9.48 9.74 -31.85
C MET A 241 -9.34 11.25 -31.60
N SER A 242 -8.76 11.65 -30.47
CA SER A 242 -8.59 13.06 -30.10
C SER A 242 -7.48 13.75 -30.89
N SER A 243 -7.50 15.08 -30.94
CA SER A 243 -6.45 15.87 -31.58
C SER A 243 -5.09 15.68 -30.89
N LEU A 244 -3.98 15.89 -31.63
CA LEU A 244 -2.64 15.68 -31.10
C LEU A 244 -2.37 16.52 -29.83
N ALA A 245 -2.88 17.76 -29.78
CA ALA A 245 -2.75 18.62 -28.61
C ALA A 245 -3.46 18.02 -27.38
N SER A 246 -4.68 17.52 -27.52
CA SER A 246 -5.42 16.82 -26.46
C SER A 246 -4.71 15.54 -26.03
N GLN A 247 -4.15 14.78 -26.97
CA GLN A 247 -3.40 13.56 -26.68
C GLN A 247 -2.17 13.86 -25.83
N ILE A 248 -1.32 14.81 -26.26
CA ILE A 248 -0.10 15.19 -25.54
C ILE A 248 -0.45 15.69 -24.14
N LEU A 249 -1.42 16.59 -24.01
CA LEU A 249 -1.84 17.13 -22.72
C LEU A 249 -2.30 16.00 -21.77
N THR A 250 -3.14 15.10 -22.27
CA THR A 250 -3.66 13.96 -21.49
C THR A 250 -2.53 13.03 -21.07
N VAL A 251 -1.65 12.66 -21.99
CA VAL A 251 -0.49 11.78 -21.71
C VAL A 251 0.43 12.41 -20.68
N CYS A 252 0.78 13.70 -20.83
CA CYS A 252 1.58 14.44 -19.85
C CYS A 252 0.90 14.46 -18.48
N LEU A 253 -0.40 14.78 -18.42
CA LEU A 253 -1.16 14.81 -17.18
C LEU A 253 -1.17 13.44 -16.50
N LEU A 254 -1.41 12.36 -17.24
CA LEU A 254 -1.40 10.99 -16.73
C LEU A 254 -0.01 10.56 -16.24
N LEU A 255 1.05 10.83 -17.00
CA LEU A 255 2.42 10.48 -16.63
C LEU A 255 2.87 11.24 -15.38
N THR A 256 2.68 12.56 -15.33
CA THR A 256 3.06 13.38 -14.17
C THR A 256 2.28 12.97 -12.93
N SER A 257 0.97 12.76 -13.07
CA SER A 257 0.12 12.32 -11.95
C SER A 257 0.51 10.93 -11.45
N THR A 258 0.78 10.00 -12.36
CA THR A 258 1.24 8.64 -12.03
C THR A 258 2.58 8.71 -11.31
N PHE A 259 3.53 9.47 -11.84
CA PHE A 259 4.83 9.68 -11.20
C PHE A 259 4.69 10.27 -9.78
N ILE A 260 3.80 11.24 -9.55
CA ILE A 260 3.56 11.81 -8.22
C ILE A 260 3.03 10.74 -7.26
N VAL A 261 2.05 9.93 -7.67
CA VAL A 261 1.52 8.84 -6.84
C VAL A 261 2.59 7.77 -6.55
N THR A 262 3.36 7.38 -7.57
CA THR A 262 4.34 6.29 -7.47
C THR A 262 5.72 6.73 -6.96
N SER A 263 5.94 8.02 -6.72
CA SER A 263 7.20 8.50 -6.13
C SER A 263 7.16 8.56 -4.60
N TRP A 264 5.99 8.32 -3.99
CA TRP A 264 5.74 8.43 -2.54
C TRP A 264 6.07 9.79 -1.92
N MET A 265 6.40 10.81 -2.72
CA MET A 265 6.71 12.17 -2.24
C MET A 265 5.54 12.82 -1.47
N VAL A 266 4.32 12.29 -1.63
CA VAL A 266 3.08 12.85 -1.08
C VAL A 266 2.38 11.89 -0.09
N SER A 267 2.92 10.68 0.11
CA SER A 267 2.28 9.62 0.91
C SER A 267 2.64 9.75 2.39
N LYS A 268 1.65 9.66 3.28
CA LYS A 268 1.91 9.42 4.71
C LYS A 268 1.99 7.92 4.93
N GLU A 269 3.21 7.38 4.78
CA GLU A 269 3.59 5.95 4.80
C GLU A 269 3.01 5.12 5.96
N TYR A 270 2.63 5.81 7.03
CA TYR A 270 2.29 5.27 8.33
C TYR A 270 0.80 5.04 8.55
N TYR A 271 -0.11 5.56 7.71
CA TYR A 271 -1.56 5.42 7.92
C TYR A 271 -2.20 4.57 6.81
N VAL A 272 -2.86 3.50 7.22
CA VAL A 272 -3.62 2.60 6.34
C VAL A 272 -5.06 2.59 6.83
N GLY A 273 -6.01 2.73 5.90
CA GLY A 273 -7.41 2.94 6.30
C GLY A 273 -7.59 4.19 7.14
N SER A 274 -8.51 4.16 8.11
CA SER A 274 -8.68 5.25 9.07
C SER A 274 -8.13 4.90 10.45
N HIS A 275 -8.01 3.62 10.81
CA HIS A 275 -7.58 3.22 12.15
C HIS A 275 -6.19 2.59 12.22
N ILE A 276 -5.60 2.09 11.13
CA ILE A 276 -4.30 1.39 11.21
C ILE A 276 -3.16 2.39 11.10
N ARG A 277 -2.25 2.33 12.08
CA ARG A 277 -0.98 3.05 12.05
C ARG A 277 0.17 2.07 12.11
N ILE A 278 1.13 2.27 11.21
CA ILE A 278 2.37 1.48 11.15
C ILE A 278 3.53 2.40 11.47
N ARG A 279 4.42 1.97 12.36
CA ARG A 279 5.66 2.65 12.70
C ARG A 279 6.84 1.76 12.38
N ARG A 280 7.88 2.36 11.81
CA ARG A 280 9.11 1.67 11.43
C ARG A 280 10.23 2.05 12.38
N PHE A 281 10.95 1.03 12.86
CA PHE A 281 12.15 1.19 13.65
C PHE A 281 13.26 0.37 12.99
N ASP A 282 14.32 1.05 12.57
CA ASP A 282 15.52 0.39 12.05
C ASP A 282 16.65 0.53 13.07
N ASP A 283 17.19 -0.60 13.55
CA ASP A 283 18.42 -0.58 14.33
C ASP A 283 19.64 -0.70 13.42
N LEU A 284 20.35 0.39 13.17
CA LEU A 284 21.56 0.49 12.34
C LEU A 284 22.79 -0.28 12.90
N GLY A 285 22.59 -1.33 13.69
CA GLY A 285 23.65 -2.18 14.23
C GLY A 285 24.45 -2.92 13.15
N ASP A 286 25.54 -3.59 13.58
CA ASP A 286 26.49 -4.26 12.67
C ASP A 286 25.86 -5.25 11.68
N ARG A 287 26.68 -5.63 10.69
CA ARG A 287 26.55 -6.73 9.70
C ARG A 287 25.30 -7.61 9.86
N GLU A 288 24.51 -7.66 8.79
CA GLU A 288 23.34 -8.51 8.67
C GLU A 288 23.68 -9.99 8.92
N SER A 289 22.94 -10.63 9.83
CA SER A 289 23.08 -12.05 10.13
C SER A 289 21.78 -12.65 10.63
N ARG A 290 21.46 -13.87 10.14
CA ARG A 290 20.26 -14.60 10.57
C ARG A 290 20.21 -14.88 12.06
N ARG A 291 21.36 -15.24 12.64
CA ARG A 291 21.50 -15.50 14.07
C ARG A 291 21.12 -14.27 14.90
N ARG A 292 21.60 -13.09 14.50
CA ARG A 292 21.30 -11.83 15.20
C ARG A 292 19.81 -11.49 15.14
N ALA A 293 19.14 -11.74 14.02
CA ALA A 293 17.70 -11.55 13.90
C ALA A 293 16.93 -12.48 14.87
N TYR A 294 17.30 -13.76 14.94
CA TYR A 294 16.65 -14.69 15.87
C TYR A 294 16.93 -14.37 17.33
N VAL A 295 18.16 -13.95 17.67
CA VAL A 295 18.51 -13.49 19.02
C VAL A 295 17.63 -12.29 19.43
N ARG A 296 17.35 -11.36 18.49
CA ARG A 296 16.46 -10.20 18.71
C ARG A 296 15.00 -10.58 18.93
N LEU A 297 14.57 -11.77 18.49
CA LEU A 297 13.22 -12.23 18.77
C LEU A 297 13.03 -12.62 20.23
N GLU A 298 14.08 -12.73 21.07
CA GLU A 298 13.96 -13.14 22.48
C GLU A 298 13.03 -14.34 22.64
N MET A 299 13.31 -15.40 21.88
CA MET A 299 12.48 -16.59 21.88
C MET A 299 12.62 -17.35 23.19
N SER A 300 11.51 -17.89 23.68
CA SER A 300 11.54 -18.92 24.73
C SER A 300 12.16 -20.21 24.17
N PRO A 301 12.65 -21.13 25.01
CA PRO A 301 13.16 -22.43 24.56
C PRO A 301 12.15 -23.21 23.71
N GLU A 302 10.85 -23.08 24.03
CA GLU A 302 9.74 -23.70 23.28
C GLU A 302 9.56 -23.07 21.89
N GLN A 303 9.67 -21.74 21.81
CA GLN A 303 9.62 -21.00 20.54
C GLN A 303 10.81 -21.37 19.64
N GLU A 304 12.02 -21.48 20.20
CA GLU A 304 13.21 -21.92 19.46
C GLU A 304 13.04 -23.35 18.94
N GLN A 305 12.47 -24.26 19.74
CA GLN A 305 12.20 -25.63 19.32
C GLN A 305 11.16 -25.68 18.19
N THR A 306 10.13 -24.83 18.27
CA THR A 306 9.12 -24.69 17.21
C THR A 306 9.78 -24.22 15.91
N PHE A 307 10.65 -23.21 15.99
CA PHE A 307 11.36 -22.67 14.82
C PHE A 307 12.34 -23.67 14.19
N ALA A 308 13.00 -24.49 14.99
CA ALA A 308 13.82 -25.58 14.50
C ALA A 308 12.97 -26.66 13.80
N THR A 309 11.79 -26.96 14.35
CA THR A 309 10.84 -27.93 13.79
C THR A 309 10.26 -27.44 12.46
N TRP A 310 9.95 -26.15 12.36
CA TRP A 310 9.51 -25.49 11.13
C TRP A 310 10.63 -25.27 10.11
N GLY A 311 11.88 -25.62 10.42
CA GLY A 311 13.02 -25.46 9.52
C GLY A 311 13.45 -24.00 9.30
N ILE A 312 12.97 -23.07 10.13
CA ILE A 312 13.38 -21.66 10.12
C ILE A 312 14.77 -21.53 10.72
N MET A 313 14.98 -22.18 11.87
CA MET A 313 16.30 -22.34 12.47
C MET A 313 16.91 -23.66 12.02
N PRO A 314 18.26 -23.73 11.90
CA PRO A 314 18.91 -24.99 11.59
C PRO A 314 18.59 -26.07 12.61
N GLN A 315 18.54 -27.33 12.14
CA GLN A 315 18.38 -28.48 12.99
C GLN A 315 19.43 -28.49 14.12
N ARG A 316 19.06 -29.02 15.29
CA ARG A 316 19.93 -29.08 16.48
C ARG A 316 21.25 -29.83 16.22
N ALA A 317 21.31 -30.65 15.17
CA ALA A 317 22.53 -31.30 14.68
C ALA A 317 23.63 -30.31 14.23
N ASN A 318 23.30 -29.08 13.82
CA ASN A 318 24.28 -28.07 13.44
C ASN A 318 24.88 -27.37 14.67
N ALA A 319 25.76 -28.09 15.39
CA ALA A 319 26.35 -27.63 16.64
C ALA A 319 27.05 -26.26 16.50
N THR A 320 27.80 -26.04 15.42
CA THR A 320 28.52 -24.77 15.18
C THR A 320 27.58 -23.58 15.14
N TRP A 321 26.44 -23.72 14.45
CA TRP A 321 25.46 -22.64 14.37
C TRP A 321 24.84 -22.31 15.72
N TRP A 322 24.51 -23.34 16.51
CA TRP A 322 23.89 -23.17 17.83
C TRP A 322 24.86 -22.60 18.86
N VAL A 323 26.14 -23.01 18.86
CA VAL A 323 27.17 -22.41 19.72
C VAL A 323 27.35 -20.92 19.42
N GLU A 324 27.40 -20.54 18.15
CA GLU A 324 27.48 -19.13 17.77
C GLU A 324 26.22 -18.35 18.17
N TYR A 325 25.03 -18.92 17.95
CA TYR A 325 23.75 -18.33 18.35
C TYR A 325 23.69 -18.08 19.86
N GLU A 326 24.04 -19.07 20.70
CA GLU A 326 24.07 -18.93 22.15
C GLU A 326 25.12 -17.91 22.60
N SER A 327 26.29 -17.87 21.93
CA SER A 327 27.30 -16.86 22.23
C SER A 327 26.81 -15.44 21.93
N LEU A 328 26.03 -15.26 20.86
CA LEU A 328 25.42 -13.99 20.51
C LEU A 328 24.30 -13.62 21.48
N LYS A 329 23.51 -14.60 21.91
CA LYS A 329 22.46 -14.43 22.94
C LYS A 329 23.06 -14.00 24.29
N ALA A 330 24.21 -14.55 24.66
CA ALA A 330 24.95 -14.18 25.86
C ALA A 330 25.62 -12.79 25.76
N LYS A 331 26.16 -12.44 24.58
CA LYS A 331 26.82 -11.16 24.30
C LYS A 331 25.85 -10.03 23.95
N GLN A 332 24.58 -10.34 23.71
CA GLN A 332 23.59 -9.36 23.32
C GLN A 332 23.56 -8.28 24.40
N ASP A 333 23.87 -7.04 24.01
CA ASP A 333 23.68 -5.89 24.86
C ASP A 333 22.17 -5.72 25.08
N ARG A 334 21.69 -6.36 26.15
CA ARG A 334 20.29 -6.31 26.57
C ARG A 334 19.88 -4.88 26.81
N SER A 335 20.78 -3.95 27.16
CA SER A 335 20.42 -2.55 27.42
C SER A 335 20.04 -1.81 26.14
N ARG A 336 20.82 -1.91 25.06
CA ARG A 336 20.49 -1.32 23.76
C ARG A 336 19.23 -1.95 23.16
N PHE A 337 19.08 -3.26 23.29
CA PHE A 337 17.87 -3.94 22.82
C PHE A 337 16.63 -3.62 23.67
N LEU A 338 16.75 -3.57 25.00
CA LEU A 338 15.67 -3.15 25.89
C LEU A 338 15.30 -1.70 25.64
N ALA A 339 16.26 -0.80 25.40
CA ALA A 339 15.99 0.58 25.01
C ALA A 339 15.20 0.63 23.70
N TRP A 340 15.65 -0.11 22.68
CA TRP A 340 14.96 -0.22 21.38
C TRP A 340 13.57 -0.86 21.48
N LYS A 341 13.43 -1.96 22.23
CA LYS A 341 12.15 -2.63 22.52
C LYS A 341 11.24 -1.73 23.35
N THR A 342 11.78 -1.01 24.32
CA THR A 342 11.03 -0.04 25.14
C THR A 342 10.65 1.16 24.30
N GLU A 343 11.46 1.61 23.36
CA GLU A 343 11.09 2.68 22.42
C GLU A 343 9.96 2.21 21.50
N CYS A 344 10.04 0.98 20.99
CA CYS A 344 8.95 0.34 20.25
C CYS A 344 7.67 0.23 21.10
N LEU A 345 7.76 -0.25 22.35
CA LEU A 345 6.65 -0.55 23.27
C LEU A 345 6.21 0.60 24.21
N ALA A 346 6.94 1.72 24.29
CA ALA A 346 6.52 2.91 25.05
C ALA A 346 5.64 3.80 24.16
N SER A 347 5.84 3.70 22.84
CA SER A 347 5.06 4.42 21.85
C SER A 347 3.59 3.97 21.77
N THR A 348 3.22 2.86 22.42
CA THR A 348 1.88 2.25 22.50
C THR A 348 1.07 2.60 23.74
N ARG A 349 1.66 3.21 24.76
CA ARG A 349 0.96 3.48 26.02
C ARG A 349 0.09 4.73 25.94
N ARG A 350 -0.99 4.65 25.17
CA ARG A 350 -2.27 5.19 25.62
C ARG A 350 -3.28 4.04 25.53
N PRO A 351 -3.72 3.44 26.64
CA PRO A 351 -4.96 2.69 26.61
C PRO A 351 -6.07 3.63 26.12
N PRO A 352 -7.10 3.11 25.43
CA PRO A 352 -8.26 3.91 25.07
C PRO A 352 -8.80 4.55 26.35
N ALA A 353 -8.86 5.89 26.36
CA ALA A 353 -9.55 6.59 27.41
C ALA A 353 -11.02 6.16 27.33
N SER A 354 -11.49 5.43 28.34
CA SER A 354 -12.92 5.27 28.59
C SER A 354 -13.49 6.65 28.88
N GLY A 355 -14.07 7.29 27.87
CA GLY A 355 -14.72 8.60 27.97
C GLY A 355 -15.96 8.61 27.10
#